data_AF-A0A2U0S3W8-F1
#
_entry.id   AF-A0A2U0S3W8-F1
#
_cell.length_a   1.000
_cell.length_b   1.000
_cell.length_c   1.000
_cell.angle_alpha   90.00
_cell.angle_beta   90.00
_cell.angle_gamma   90.00
#
_symmetry.space_group_name_H-M   'P 1'
#
loop_
_entity.id
_entity.type
_entity.pdbx_description
1 polymer ?
#
loop_
_entity_poly.entity_id
_entity_poly.type
_entity_poly.pdbx_seq_one_letter_code
_entity_poly.pdbx_strand_id
1 'polypeptide(L)'
;MSVCPRCGINVEYPAKKWSMIDGSSKTGKQFKLTLGFFMCPECEKRFLKVLGKKKEGNLKGTIEEIKGIERGLSQMMGDLKEKIEKLKNERIELLEEIEELKRAGETKASTLEEEIASLREEVESLKEMLDES
;
A
#
# COMPACT_ATOMS: atom_id res chain seq x y z
N MET A 1 -22.42 8.61 42.37
CA MET A 1 -22.13 8.87 43.79
C MET A 1 -20.96 9.83 43.91
N SER A 2 -21.07 10.83 44.78
CA SER A 2 -19.99 11.77 45.11
C SER A 2 -20.10 12.18 46.57
N VAL A 3 -18.97 12.40 47.23
CA VAL A 3 -18.91 12.81 48.64
C VAL A 3 -19.04 14.33 48.74
N CYS A 4 -19.90 14.82 49.64
CA CYS A 4 -20.02 16.25 49.89
C CYS A 4 -18.72 16.81 50.50
N PRO A 5 -18.10 17.85 49.91
CA PRO A 5 -16.85 18.41 50.42
C PRO A 5 -17.02 19.28 51.68
N ARG A 6 -18.22 19.34 52.29
CA ARG A 6 -18.48 20.11 53.52
C ARG A 6 -18.85 19.22 54.70
N CYS A 7 -19.77 18.26 54.51
CA CYS A 7 -20.21 17.37 55.59
C CYS A 7 -19.87 15.90 55.38
N GLY A 8 -19.25 15.52 54.25
CA GLY A 8 -18.82 14.14 54.03
C GLY A 8 -19.92 13.14 53.65
N ILE A 9 -21.19 13.56 53.56
CA ILE A 9 -22.27 12.66 53.15
C ILE A 9 -22.15 12.26 51.68
N ASN A 10 -22.57 11.02 51.37
CA ASN A 10 -22.65 10.52 50.01
C ASN A 10 -23.92 11.04 49.33
N VAL A 11 -23.73 11.72 48.19
CA VAL A 11 -24.82 12.13 47.30
C VAL A 11 -24.83 11.19 46.10
N GLU A 12 -25.92 10.44 45.94
CA GLU A 12 -26.00 9.40 44.91
C GLU A 12 -26.05 9.97 43.50
N TYR A 13 -26.95 10.93 43.27
CA TYR A 13 -27.28 11.48 41.95
C TYR A 13 -26.94 12.97 41.84
N PRO A 14 -26.36 13.42 40.71
CA PRO A 14 -26.17 14.83 40.44
C PRO A 14 -27.50 15.51 40.09
N ALA A 15 -27.70 16.74 40.56
CA ALA A 15 -28.84 17.57 40.20
C ALA A 15 -28.82 18.02 38.72
N LYS A 16 -27.62 18.20 38.14
CA LYS A 16 -27.44 18.43 36.70
C LYS A 16 -26.20 17.71 36.20
N LYS A 17 -26.24 17.23 34.96
CA LYS A 17 -25.11 16.60 34.27
C LYS A 17 -24.98 17.19 32.88
N TRP A 18 -23.77 17.57 32.49
CA TRP A 18 -23.47 18.01 31.13
C TRP A 18 -22.10 17.51 30.69
N SER A 19 -21.87 17.57 29.38
CA SER A 19 -20.56 17.30 28.79
C SER A 19 -20.01 18.56 28.17
N MET A 20 -18.71 18.78 28.34
CA MET A 20 -17.97 19.85 27.66
C MET A 20 -16.73 19.25 27.00
N ILE A 21 -16.31 19.88 25.92
CA ILE A 21 -15.07 19.52 25.26
C ILE A 21 -13.98 20.41 25.84
N ASP A 22 -12.97 19.80 26.44
CA ASP A 22 -11.82 20.53 26.98
C ASP A 22 -10.92 20.98 25.83
N GLY A 23 -10.94 22.28 25.55
CA GLY A 23 -10.14 22.92 24.50
C GLY A 23 -8.68 23.20 24.89
N SER A 24 -8.25 22.84 26.11
CA SER A 24 -7.00 23.32 26.71
C SER A 24 -5.82 22.34 26.66
N SER A 25 -5.84 21.30 25.82
CA SER A 25 -4.67 20.45 25.67
C SER A 25 -3.71 21.00 24.61
N LYS A 26 -2.56 21.51 25.05
CA LYS A 26 -1.38 21.81 24.20
C LYS A 26 -0.81 20.56 23.49
N THR A 27 -1.52 19.43 23.53
CA THR A 27 -1.07 18.08 23.16
C THR A 27 -1.95 17.43 22.08
N GLY A 28 -2.85 18.18 21.44
CA GLY A 28 -3.70 17.70 20.34
C GLY A 28 -4.71 16.62 20.73
N LYS A 29 -4.92 16.38 22.02
CA LYS A 29 -5.85 15.35 22.55
C LYS A 29 -7.08 16.03 23.09
N GLN A 30 -8.14 16.05 22.30
CA GLN A 30 -9.43 16.57 22.71
C GLN A 30 -10.08 15.57 23.69
N PHE A 31 -10.57 16.05 24.83
CA PHE A 31 -11.24 15.22 25.82
C PHE A 31 -12.66 15.73 26.03
N LYS A 32 -13.62 14.82 25.98
CA LYS A 32 -14.98 15.08 26.42
C LYS A 32 -15.05 14.83 27.93
N LEU A 33 -15.14 15.90 28.70
CA LEU A 33 -15.34 15.87 30.15
C LEU A 33 -16.83 15.85 30.46
N THR A 34 -17.25 14.94 31.32
CA THR A 34 -18.60 14.91 31.85
C THR A 34 -18.58 15.43 33.28
N LEU A 35 -19.27 16.54 33.52
CA LEU A 35 -19.40 17.16 34.83
C LEU A 35 -20.77 16.84 35.45
N GLY A 36 -20.77 16.62 36.76
CA GLY A 36 -21.96 16.51 37.59
C GLY A 36 -21.99 17.64 38.60
N PHE A 37 -23.11 18.36 38.64
CA PHE A 37 -23.42 19.33 39.67
C PHE A 37 -24.27 18.66 40.74
N PHE A 38 -23.79 18.69 41.98
CA PHE A 38 -24.43 18.06 43.13
C PHE A 38 -24.91 19.14 44.11
N MET A 39 -26.02 18.85 44.76
CA MET A 39 -26.52 19.60 45.90
C MET A 39 -26.60 18.65 47.09
N CYS A 40 -25.91 18.99 48.18
CA CYS A 40 -25.93 18.18 49.38
C CYS A 40 -27.28 18.32 50.10
N PRO A 41 -27.96 17.22 50.48
CA PRO A 41 -29.25 17.29 51.18
C PRO A 41 -29.13 17.78 52.63
N GLU A 42 -27.97 17.59 53.28
CA GLU A 42 -27.80 17.98 54.69
C GLU A 42 -27.35 19.41 54.90
N CYS A 43 -26.41 19.89 54.08
CA CYS A 43 -25.77 21.19 54.28
C CYS A 43 -26.00 22.16 53.12
N GLU A 44 -26.87 21.79 52.17
CA GLU A 44 -27.29 22.52 50.97
C GLU A 44 -26.14 22.99 50.05
N LYS A 45 -24.92 22.49 50.28
CA LYS A 45 -23.76 22.93 49.53
C LYS A 45 -23.84 22.41 48.10
N ARG A 46 -23.62 23.33 47.17
CA ARG A 46 -23.51 23.07 45.74
C ARG A 46 -22.06 22.82 45.37
N PHE A 47 -21.78 21.74 44.64
CA PHE A 47 -20.43 21.42 44.20
C PHE A 47 -20.39 20.71 42.86
N LEU A 48 -19.29 20.89 42.14
CA LEU A 48 -19.03 20.25 40.84
C LEU A 48 -18.08 19.08 41.03
N LYS A 49 -18.33 17.99 40.31
CA LYS A 49 -17.44 16.84 40.24
C LYS A 49 -17.33 16.33 38.81
N VAL A 50 -16.11 16.00 38.39
CA VAL A 50 -15.88 15.28 37.13
C VAL A 50 -16.37 13.84 37.31
N LEU A 51 -17.33 13.44 36.48
CA LEU A 51 -17.92 12.11 36.47
C LEU A 51 -17.23 11.17 35.45
N GLY A 52 -16.60 11.74 34.43
CA GLY A 52 -15.92 10.95 33.40
C GLY A 52 -15.07 11.81 32.48
N LYS A 53 -14.02 11.19 31.94
CA LYS A 53 -13.15 11.76 30.91
C LYS A 53 -13.06 10.76 29.78
N LYS A 54 -13.60 11.10 28.61
CA LYS A 54 -13.49 10.28 27.39
C LYS A 54 -12.54 10.97 26.41
N LYS A 55 -11.58 10.23 25.87
CA LYS A 55 -10.73 10.72 24.77
C LYS A 55 -11.59 10.84 23.52
N GLU A 56 -11.62 12.01 22.93
CA GLU A 56 -12.25 12.24 21.63
C GLU A 56 -11.18 11.99 20.56
N GLY A 57 -11.45 11.08 19.62
CA GLY A 57 -10.51 10.76 18.55
C GLY A 57 -10.42 11.92 17.57
N ASN A 58 -9.22 12.23 17.09
CA ASN A 58 -9.03 13.19 16.00
C ASN A 58 -9.42 12.56 14.66
N LEU A 59 -10.73 12.42 14.42
CA LEU A 59 -11.26 11.83 13.19
C LEU A 59 -10.79 12.60 11.94
N LYS A 60 -10.62 13.92 12.06
CA LYS A 60 -10.16 14.78 10.96
C LYS A 60 -8.74 14.41 10.51
N GLY A 61 -7.81 14.26 11.45
CA GLY A 61 -6.44 13.85 11.15
C GLY A 61 -6.38 12.46 10.50
N THR A 62 -7.13 11.49 11.02
CA THR A 62 -7.18 10.15 10.41
C THR A 62 -7.77 10.16 9.00
N ILE A 63 -8.74 11.04 8.71
CA ILE A 63 -9.29 11.19 7.36
C ILE A 63 -8.25 11.77 6.39
N GLU A 64 -7.45 12.75 6.84
CA GLU A 64 -6.38 13.34 6.03
C GLU A 64 -5.28 12.32 5.73
N GLU A 65 -4.90 11.50 6.71
CA GLU A 65 -3.95 10.38 6.51
C GLU A 65 -4.47 9.35 5.50
N ILE A 66 -5.73 8.93 5.62
CA ILE A 66 -6.36 7.97 4.68
C ILE A 66 -6.36 8.54 3.26
N LYS A 67 -6.69 9.82 3.09
CA LYS A 67 -6.64 10.49 1.77
C LYS A 67 -5.23 10.54 1.18
N GLY A 68 -4.21 10.67 2.02
CA GLY A 68 -2.80 10.59 1.60
C GLY A 68 -2.45 9.20 1.08
N ILE A 69 -2.85 8.16 1.81
CA ILE A 69 -2.63 6.75 1.44
C ILE A 69 -3.37 6.43 0.12
N GLU A 70 -4.64 6.80 0.01
CA GLU A 70 -5.46 6.58 -1.19
C GLU A 70 -4.84 7.22 -2.44
N ARG A 71 -4.30 8.44 -2.31
CA ARG A 71 -3.60 9.12 -3.39
C ARG A 71 -2.31 8.40 -3.78
N GLY A 72 -1.50 8.01 -2.79
CA GLY A 72 -0.26 7.27 -3.02
C GLY A 72 -0.50 5.94 -3.72
N LEU A 73 -1.52 5.19 -3.29
CA LEU A 73 -1.93 3.93 -3.92
C LEU A 73 -2.39 4.14 -5.36
N SER A 74 -3.19 5.19 -5.61
CA SER A 74 -3.66 5.52 -6.96
C SER A 74 -2.50 5.83 -7.91
N GLN A 75 -1.50 6.56 -7.42
CA GLN A 75 -0.29 6.86 -8.19
C GLN A 75 0.53 5.58 -8.47
N MET A 76 0.82 4.79 -7.44
CA MET A 76 1.56 3.53 -7.59
C MET A 76 0.86 2.56 -8.55
N MET A 77 -0.48 2.50 -8.53
CA MET A 77 -1.24 1.71 -9.50
C MET A 77 -1.05 2.20 -10.94
N GLY A 78 -0.98 3.51 -11.16
CA GLY A 78 -0.64 4.09 -12.47
C GLY A 78 0.74 3.66 -12.94
N ASP A 79 1.75 3.85 -12.08
CA ASP A 79 3.15 3.51 -12.38
C ASP A 79 3.33 2.01 -12.70
N LEU A 80 2.66 1.13 -11.95
CA LEU A 80 2.69 -0.30 -12.19
C LEU A 80 2.03 -0.68 -13.51
N LYS A 81 0.89 -0.05 -13.86
CA LYS A 81 0.25 -0.28 -15.16
C LYS A 81 1.15 0.14 -16.31
N GLU A 82 1.82 1.28 -16.20
CA GLU A 82 2.77 1.75 -17.22
C GLU A 82 3.95 0.78 -17.38
N LYS A 83 4.53 0.31 -16.27
CA LYS A 83 5.62 -0.70 -16.31
C LYS A 83 5.17 -2.02 -16.94
N ILE A 84 3.96 -2.48 -16.61
CA ILE A 84 3.40 -3.70 -17.21
C ILE A 84 3.28 -3.53 -18.73
N GLU A 85 2.83 -2.37 -19.19
CA GLU A 85 2.66 -2.13 -20.62
C GLU A 85 3.99 -2.05 -21.36
N LYS A 86 5.00 -1.39 -20.77
CA LYS A 86 6.37 -1.38 -21.32
C LYS A 86 6.95 -2.80 -21.43
N LEU A 87 6.88 -3.59 -20.36
CA LEU A 87 7.37 -4.97 -20.36
C LEU A 87 6.64 -5.87 -21.36
N LYS A 88 5.35 -5.64 -21.61
CA LYS A 88 4.60 -6.37 -22.64
C LYS A 88 5.11 -6.06 -24.04
N ASN A 89 5.38 -4.78 -24.34
CA ASN A 89 5.89 -4.37 -25.64
C ASN A 89 7.31 -4.92 -25.86
N GLU A 90 8.21 -4.74 -24.88
CA GLU A 90 9.57 -5.29 -24.92
C GLU A 90 9.56 -6.80 -25.13
N ARG A 91 8.62 -7.52 -24.52
CA ARG A 91 8.46 -8.97 -24.73
C ARG A 91 8.09 -9.31 -26.18
N ILE A 92 7.22 -8.53 -26.82
CA ILE A 92 6.82 -8.76 -28.21
C ILE A 92 8.02 -8.53 -29.13
N GLU A 93 8.72 -7.41 -28.96
CA GLU A 93 9.91 -7.07 -29.73
C GLU A 93 11.02 -8.14 -29.61
N LEU A 94 11.30 -8.61 -28.40
CA LEU A 94 12.29 -9.67 -28.18
C LEU A 94 11.87 -11.02 -28.78
N LEU A 95 10.57 -11.34 -28.79
CA LEU A 95 10.09 -12.56 -29.44
C LEU A 95 10.23 -12.50 -30.96
N GLU A 96 10.00 -11.34 -31.56
CA GLU A 96 10.23 -11.10 -32.99
C GLU A 96 11.73 -11.24 -33.32
N GLU A 97 12.62 -10.63 -32.54
CA GLU A 97 14.08 -10.74 -32.73
C GLU A 97 14.58 -12.19 -32.63
N ILE A 98 14.07 -12.96 -31.66
CA ILE A 98 14.39 -14.39 -31.52
C ILE A 98 13.96 -15.17 -32.77
N GLU A 99 12.79 -14.88 -33.33
CA GLU A 99 12.30 -15.56 -34.52
C GLU A 99 13.13 -15.22 -35.76
N GLU A 100 13.52 -13.96 -35.92
CA GLU A 100 14.42 -13.53 -37.00
C GLU A 100 15.79 -14.20 -36.91
N LEU A 101 16.39 -14.21 -35.73
CA LEU A 101 17.68 -14.87 -35.48
C LEU A 101 17.60 -16.38 -35.75
N LYS A 102 16.50 -17.01 -35.35
CA LYS A 102 16.27 -18.43 -35.62
C LYS A 102 16.20 -18.71 -37.13
N ARG A 103 15.40 -17.94 -37.89
CA ARG A 103 15.31 -18.08 -39.34
C ARG A 103 16.67 -17.85 -40.03
N ALA A 104 17.40 -16.83 -39.59
CA ALA A 104 18.73 -16.53 -40.12
C ALA A 104 19.76 -17.64 -39.80
N GLY A 105 19.62 -18.30 -38.65
CA GLY A 105 20.42 -19.47 -38.30
C GLY A 105 20.09 -20.68 -39.17
N GLU A 106 18.80 -20.98 -39.34
CA GLU A 106 18.31 -22.10 -40.16
C GLU A 106 18.73 -21.97 -41.63
N THR A 107 18.62 -20.78 -42.23
CA THR A 107 19.05 -20.56 -43.62
C THR A 107 20.55 -20.70 -43.80
N LYS A 108 21.36 -20.19 -42.86
CA LYS A 108 22.81 -20.36 -42.91
C LYS A 108 23.21 -21.83 -42.75
N ALA A 109 22.54 -22.57 -41.86
CA ALA A 109 22.79 -23.99 -41.69
C ALA A 109 22.48 -24.76 -42.98
N SER A 110 21.33 -24.53 -43.61
CA SER A 110 20.97 -25.21 -44.86
C SER A 110 21.95 -24.89 -46.00
N THR A 111 22.37 -23.62 -46.15
CA THR A 111 23.35 -23.25 -47.17
C THR A 111 24.71 -23.93 -46.95
N LEU A 112 25.18 -23.98 -45.69
CA LEU A 112 26.44 -24.65 -45.38
C LEU A 112 26.35 -26.17 -45.57
N GLU A 113 25.20 -26.78 -45.27
CA GLU A 113 24.97 -28.20 -45.53
C GLU A 113 25.01 -28.53 -47.03
N GLU A 114 24.41 -27.67 -47.88
CA GLU A 114 24.48 -27.77 -49.34
C GLU A 114 25.92 -27.63 -49.85
N GLU A 115 26.65 -26.60 -49.39
CA GLU A 115 28.06 -26.39 -49.76
C GLU A 115 28.94 -27.58 -49.36
N ILE A 116 28.77 -28.12 -48.15
CA ILE A 116 29.50 -29.31 -47.69
C ILE A 116 29.16 -30.53 -48.55
N ALA A 117 27.90 -30.70 -48.95
CA ALA A 117 27.50 -31.81 -49.82
C ALA A 117 28.19 -31.71 -51.18
N SER A 118 28.15 -30.53 -51.83
CA SER A 118 28.83 -30.30 -53.11
C SER A 118 30.34 -30.51 -53.01
N LEU A 119 30.99 -30.00 -51.97
CA LEU A 119 32.44 -30.21 -51.76
C LEU A 119 32.79 -31.68 -51.54
N ARG A 120 31.94 -32.45 -50.87
CA ARG A 120 32.14 -33.90 -50.70
C ARG A 120 32.07 -34.64 -52.04
N GLU A 121 31.13 -34.27 -52.91
CA GLU A 121 31.04 -34.83 -54.26
C GLU A 121 32.26 -34.48 -55.10
N GLU A 122 32.70 -33.22 -55.08
CA GLU A 122 33.92 -32.78 -55.78
C GLU A 122 35.17 -33.54 -55.30
N VAL A 123 35.34 -33.69 -53.98
CA VAL A 123 36.45 -34.45 -53.40
C VAL A 123 36.41 -35.90 -53.84
N GLU A 124 35.23 -36.52 -53.92
CA GLU A 124 35.12 -37.91 -54.36
C GLU A 124 35.46 -38.07 -55.84
N SER A 125 34.94 -37.18 -56.70
CA SER A 125 35.27 -37.17 -58.13
C SER A 125 36.78 -36.97 -58.38
N LEU A 126 37.44 -36.10 -57.60
CA LEU A 126 38.89 -35.91 -57.67
C LEU A 126 39.68 -37.16 -57.28
N LYS A 127 39.23 -37.95 -56.31
CA LYS A 127 39.88 -39.21 -55.93
C LYS A 127 39.76 -40.26 -57.02
N GLU A 128 38.56 -40.43 -57.60
CA GLU A 128 38.35 -41.39 -58.68
C GLU A 128 39.29 -41.12 -59.87
N MET A 129 39.46 -39.85 -60.25
CA MET A 129 40.40 -39.48 -61.32
C MET A 129 41.87 -39.80 -60.98
N LEU A 130 42.27 -39.71 -59.71
CA LEU A 130 43.62 -40.05 -59.27
C LEU A 130 43.86 -41.55 -59.23
N ASP A 131 42.86 -42.35 -58.87
CA ASP A 131 42.96 -43.82 -58.84
C ASP A 131 42.97 -44.43 -60.26
N GLU A 132 42.46 -43.70 -61.27
CA GLU A 132 42.49 -44.08 -62.70
C GLU A 132 43.76 -43.65 -63.45
N SER A 133 44.67 -42.89 -62.82
CA SER A 133 45.91 -42.36 -63.42
C SER A 133 47.17 -43.17 -63.07
#